data_AF-A0A9W6XWI4-F1
#
_entry.id   AF-A0A9W6XWI4-F1
#
_cell.length_a   1.000
_cell.length_b   1.000
_cell.length_c   1.000
_cell.angle_alpha   90.00
_cell.angle_beta   90.00
_cell.angle_gamma   90.00
#
_symmetry.space_group_name_H-M   'P 1'
#
loop_
_entity.id
_entity.type
_entity.pdbx_description
1 polymer ?
#
loop_
_entity_poly.entity_id
_entity_poly.type
_entity_poly.pdbx_seq_one_letter_code
_entity_poly.pdbx_strand_id
1 'polypeptide(L)'
;MLLAPTRCPFSSSVNPWIAKKPNDSLYTATNKTWMTTDTFQAWLRDVDSSMRAQQCHILILVDNASSHCQDGITLTNVCVARLPANTTSKLQPLIKELYIVLNAMFYEKEWSSLWMPLMKAWKSLQSLRAQGD
;
A
#
# COMPACT_ATOMS: atom_id res chain seq x y z
N MET A 1 -22.85 -20.93 26.61
CA MET A 1 -24.18 -20.29 26.56
C MET A 1 -23.94 -18.80 26.32
N LEU A 2 -24.49 -18.26 25.22
CA LEU A 2 -24.40 -16.84 24.81
C LEU A 2 -24.94 -15.91 25.93
N LEU A 3 -24.56 -14.64 26.07
CA LEU A 3 -24.63 -13.55 25.08
C LEU A 3 -23.67 -12.42 25.49
N ALA A 4 -22.82 -11.96 24.57
CA ALA A 4 -22.25 -10.62 24.60
C ALA A 4 -22.96 -9.78 23.53
N PRO A 5 -23.29 -8.51 23.80
CA PRO A 5 -24.20 -7.73 22.99
C PRO A 5 -23.65 -7.48 21.59
N THR A 6 -24.46 -7.85 20.61
CA THR A 6 -24.40 -7.38 19.23
C THR A 6 -24.67 -5.89 19.18
N ARG A 7 -23.64 -5.08 18.93
CA ARG A 7 -23.69 -3.84 18.12
C ARG A 7 -22.30 -3.21 18.09
N CYS A 8 -21.58 -3.41 16.98
CA CYS A 8 -20.58 -2.45 16.54
C CYS A 8 -21.33 -1.41 15.70
N PRO A 9 -21.57 -0.17 16.18
CA PRO A 9 -22.12 0.87 15.35
C PRO A 9 -20.96 1.57 14.66
N PHE A 10 -20.32 0.90 13.71
CA PHE A 10 -19.51 1.59 12.70
C PHE A 10 -19.95 1.10 11.32
N SER A 11 -21.22 1.41 11.03
CA SER A 11 -21.74 1.44 9.67
C SER A 11 -21.46 2.83 9.10
N SER A 12 -20.27 3.00 8.54
CA SER A 12 -20.11 3.73 7.28
C SER A 12 -18.66 3.55 6.84
N SER A 13 -18.51 3.23 5.56
CA SER A 13 -17.27 3.04 4.81
C SER A 13 -16.49 4.35 4.63
N VAL A 14 -16.34 5.12 5.70
CA VAL A 14 -15.78 6.46 5.70
C VAL A 14 -14.61 6.47 6.68
N ASN A 15 -13.40 6.68 6.15
CA ASN A 15 -12.22 6.88 6.99
C ASN A 15 -12.48 8.05 7.97
N PRO A 16 -12.15 7.92 9.27
CA PRO A 16 -12.46 8.94 10.29
C PRO A 16 -11.93 10.36 9.99
N TRP A 17 -10.94 10.45 9.09
CA TRP A 17 -10.23 11.67 8.73
C TRP A 17 -10.76 12.34 7.45
N ILE A 18 -11.70 11.69 6.73
CA ILE A 18 -12.31 12.21 5.51
C ILE A 18 -13.82 11.97 5.61
N ALA A 19 -14.57 12.98 6.05
CA ALA A 19 -16.00 12.88 6.32
C ALA A 19 -16.86 12.55 5.08
N LYS A 20 -16.36 12.83 3.87
CA LYS A 20 -17.01 12.49 2.61
C LYS A 20 -15.97 12.24 1.55
N LYS A 21 -16.00 11.05 0.93
CA LYS A 21 -15.12 10.73 -0.19
C LYS A 21 -15.45 11.66 -1.37
N PRO A 22 -14.45 12.27 -2.05
CA PRO A 22 -14.70 13.04 -3.26
C PRO A 22 -15.34 12.16 -4.34
N ASN A 23 -16.33 12.68 -5.07
CA ASN A 23 -17.01 11.93 -6.12
C ASN A 23 -16.06 11.52 -7.27
N ASP A 24 -15.01 12.31 -7.50
CA ASP A 24 -14.02 12.08 -8.56
C ASP A 24 -12.89 11.11 -8.13
N SER A 25 -12.99 10.56 -6.92
CA SER A 25 -12.00 9.62 -6.42
C SER A 25 -12.33 8.19 -6.89
N LEU A 26 -11.50 7.65 -7.79
CA LEU A 26 -11.51 6.23 -8.18
C LEU A 26 -11.05 5.27 -7.05
N TYR A 27 -10.89 5.74 -5.82
CA TYR A 27 -10.37 4.94 -4.72
C TYR A 27 -11.42 4.00 -4.13
N THR A 28 -11.27 2.70 -4.28
CA THR A 28 -12.19 1.72 -3.67
C THR A 28 -11.69 1.34 -2.27
N ALA A 29 -12.46 1.66 -1.23
CA ALA A 29 -12.13 1.29 0.15
C ALA A 29 -12.77 -0.06 0.51
N THR A 30 -11.98 -0.99 1.05
CA THR A 30 -12.51 -2.21 1.67
C THR A 30 -12.71 -1.98 3.17
N ASN A 31 -13.65 -2.70 3.80
CA ASN A 31 -13.94 -2.58 5.23
C ASN A 31 -12.73 -2.88 6.15
N LYS A 32 -11.69 -3.52 5.62
CA LYS A 32 -10.45 -3.84 6.34
C LYS A 32 -9.26 -2.97 5.90
N THR A 33 -9.48 -1.91 5.11
CA THR A 33 -8.45 -0.95 4.67
C THR A 33 -7.28 -1.50 3.84
N TRP A 34 -7.25 -2.79 3.48
CA TRP A 34 -6.24 -3.41 2.61
C TRP A 34 -6.79 -3.70 1.20
N MET A 35 -5.92 -3.65 0.20
CA MET A 35 -6.25 -4.06 -1.17
C MET A 35 -6.50 -5.58 -1.22
N THR A 36 -7.64 -5.98 -1.78
CA THR A 36 -7.97 -7.38 -2.06
C THR A 36 -7.72 -7.70 -3.53
N THR A 37 -7.58 -8.99 -3.84
CA THR A 37 -7.47 -9.47 -5.23
C THR A 37 -8.59 -8.96 -6.11
N ASP A 38 -9.84 -9.04 -5.65
CA ASP A 38 -10.99 -8.59 -6.45
C ASP A 38 -10.93 -7.09 -6.77
N THR A 39 -10.56 -6.26 -5.79
CA THR A 39 -10.40 -4.82 -5.99
C THR A 39 -9.25 -4.51 -6.93
N PHE A 40 -8.14 -5.22 -6.81
CA PHE A 40 -6.99 -5.06 -7.70
C PHE A 40 -7.34 -5.46 -9.14
N GLN A 41 -8.02 -6.58 -9.33
CA GLN A 41 -8.44 -7.07 -10.65
C GLN A 41 -9.48 -6.15 -11.31
N ALA A 42 -10.45 -5.65 -10.53
CA ALA A 42 -11.42 -4.67 -11.03
C ALA A 42 -10.72 -3.42 -11.55
N TRP A 43 -9.80 -2.87 -10.75
CA TRP A 43 -8.99 -1.72 -11.15
C TRP A 43 -8.13 -2.01 -12.40
N LEU A 44 -7.50 -3.18 -12.51
CA LEU A 44 -6.72 -3.55 -13.69
C LEU A 44 -7.55 -3.59 -14.97
N ARG A 45 -8.80 -4.06 -14.92
CA ARG A 45 -9.70 -4.08 -16.09
C ARG A 45 -10.07 -2.67 -16.56
N ASP A 46 -10.26 -1.76 -15.62
CA ASP A 46 -10.56 -0.36 -15.93
C ASP A 46 -9.36 0.33 -16.58
N VAL A 47 -8.16 0.10 -16.03
CA VAL A 47 -6.91 0.62 -16.60
C VAL A 47 -6.68 0.04 -17.99
N ASP A 48 -6.81 -1.27 -18.18
CA ASP A 48 -6.65 -1.91 -19.50
C ASP A 48 -7.64 -1.37 -20.53
N SER A 49 -8.89 -1.18 -20.14
CA SER A 49 -9.92 -0.59 -21.01
C SER A 49 -9.60 0.86 -21.38
N SER A 50 -9.09 1.66 -20.44
CA SER A 50 -8.64 3.03 -20.69
C SER A 50 -7.43 3.07 -21.63
N MET A 51 -6.45 2.18 -21.43
CA MET A 51 -5.25 2.10 -22.27
C MET A 51 -5.58 1.60 -23.67
N ARG A 52 -6.53 0.66 -23.81
CA ARG A 52 -7.10 0.27 -25.11
C ARG A 52 -7.73 1.44 -25.84
N ALA A 53 -8.56 2.23 -25.17
CA ALA A 53 -9.20 3.40 -25.77
C ALA A 53 -8.17 4.43 -26.26
N GLN A 54 -7.03 4.51 -25.57
CA GLN A 54 -5.91 5.37 -25.93
C GLN A 54 -4.92 4.71 -26.91
N GLN A 55 -5.16 3.46 -27.34
CA GLN A 55 -4.22 2.64 -28.13
C GLN A 55 -2.81 2.60 -27.55
N CYS A 56 -2.70 2.61 -26.22
CA CYS A 56 -1.44 2.64 -25.49
C CYS A 56 -1.16 1.27 -24.87
N HIS A 57 0.11 0.88 -24.80
CA HIS A 57 0.57 -0.29 -24.05
C HIS A 57 1.42 0.16 -22.87
N ILE A 58 1.09 -0.31 -21.67
CA ILE A 58 1.79 0.08 -20.44
C ILE A 58 2.26 -1.13 -19.65
N LEU A 59 3.34 -0.93 -18.90
CA LEU A 59 3.85 -1.87 -17.91
C LEU A 59 3.60 -1.32 -16.51
N ILE A 60 2.91 -2.09 -15.67
CA ILE A 60 2.68 -1.76 -14.26
C ILE A 60 3.61 -2.63 -13.41
N LEU A 61 4.46 -1.97 -12.63
CA LEU A 61 5.31 -2.62 -11.64
C LEU A 61 4.59 -2.65 -10.30
N VAL A 62 4.35 -3.84 -9.76
CA VAL A 62 3.69 -4.02 -8.46
C VAL A 62 4.62 -4.73 -7.47
N ASP A 63 4.41 -4.51 -6.18
CA ASP A 63 5.12 -5.27 -5.16
C ASP A 63 4.66 -6.74 -5.15
N ASN A 64 5.42 -7.61 -4.48
CA ASN A 64 5.12 -9.03 -4.39
C ASN A 64 4.05 -9.34 -3.31
N ALA A 65 2.95 -8.60 -3.30
CA ALA A 65 1.81 -8.89 -2.44
C ALA A 65 0.93 -10.00 -3.04
N SER A 66 0.37 -10.86 -2.18
CA SER A 66 -0.55 -11.92 -2.60
C SER A 66 -1.85 -11.39 -3.21
N SER A 67 -2.27 -10.19 -2.81
CA SER A 67 -3.43 -9.48 -3.36
C SER A 67 -3.23 -9.03 -4.81
N HIS A 68 -1.98 -8.90 -5.30
CA HIS A 68 -1.71 -8.47 -6.67
C HIS A 68 -1.82 -9.62 -7.68
N CYS A 69 -2.88 -10.43 -7.56
CA CYS A 69 -3.10 -11.62 -8.37
C CYS A 69 -3.83 -11.31 -9.68
N GLN A 70 -3.32 -11.88 -10.77
CA GLN A 70 -3.85 -11.74 -12.14
C GLN A 70 -4.57 -13.00 -12.63
N ASP A 71 -4.70 -14.02 -11.78
CA ASP A 71 -5.31 -15.27 -12.18
C ASP A 71 -6.79 -15.04 -12.52
N GLY A 72 -7.21 -15.53 -13.70
CA GLY A 72 -8.58 -15.37 -14.18
C GLY A 72 -8.90 -14.02 -14.83
N ILE A 73 -7.91 -13.17 -15.08
CA ILE A 73 -8.08 -11.94 -15.90
C ILE A 73 -7.19 -11.96 -17.14
N THR A 74 -7.76 -11.50 -18.26
CA THR A 74 -7.04 -11.34 -19.52
C THR A 74 -6.88 -9.84 -19.80
N LEU A 75 -5.64 -9.40 -19.91
CA LEU A 75 -5.26 -8.01 -20.21
C LEU A 75 -4.62 -7.97 -21.60
N THR A 76 -4.91 -6.94 -22.39
CA THR A 76 -4.39 -6.81 -23.77
C THR A 76 -3.40 -5.67 -23.92
N ASN A 77 -3.58 -4.62 -23.15
CA ASN A 77 -2.83 -3.36 -23.24
C ASN A 77 -2.04 -3.05 -21.96
N VAL A 78 -2.35 -3.77 -20.88
CA VAL A 78 -1.61 -3.68 -19.63
C VAL A 78 -0.82 -4.97 -19.40
N CYS A 79 0.48 -4.85 -19.25
CA CYS A 79 1.34 -5.89 -18.71
C CYS A 79 1.63 -5.57 -17.24
N VAL A 80 1.59 -6.57 -16.36
CA VAL A 80 1.85 -6.38 -14.94
C VAL A 80 3.02 -7.26 -14.53
N ALA A 81 4.10 -6.65 -14.07
CA ALA A 81 5.28 -7.35 -13.57
C ALA A 81 5.42 -7.18 -12.05
N ARG A 82 5.73 -8.28 -11.37
CA ARG A 82 5.98 -8.29 -9.92
C ARG A 82 7.45 -8.04 -9.64
N LEU A 83 7.72 -7.17 -8.67
CA LEU A 83 9.05 -7.02 -8.09
C LEU A 83 9.43 -8.29 -7.30
N PRO A 84 10.73 -8.62 -7.17
CA PRO A 84 11.16 -9.73 -6.33
C PRO A 84 10.75 -9.53 -4.87
N ALA A 85 10.54 -10.65 -4.16
CA ALA A 85 10.27 -10.63 -2.73
C ALA A 85 11.39 -9.88 -1.98
N ASN A 86 11.04 -9.11 -0.94
CA ASN A 86 11.97 -8.31 -0.11
C ASN A 86 12.62 -7.09 -0.80
N THR A 87 11.93 -6.46 -1.75
CA THR A 87 12.36 -5.18 -2.37
C THR A 87 12.04 -3.96 -1.48
N THR A 88 12.25 -4.07 -0.16
CA THR A 88 11.58 -3.19 0.83
C THR A 88 12.27 -1.85 1.12
N SER A 89 13.27 -1.40 0.34
CA SER A 89 13.82 -0.03 0.55
C SER A 89 14.79 0.46 -0.53
N LYS A 90 15.49 -0.44 -1.24
CA LYS A 90 16.55 -0.02 -2.18
C LYS A 90 16.04 0.42 -3.56
N LEU A 91 14.94 -0.15 -4.06
CA LEU A 91 14.49 0.03 -5.45
C LEU A 91 13.25 0.92 -5.59
N GLN A 92 12.62 1.33 -4.49
CA GLN A 92 11.45 2.22 -4.54
C GLN A 92 11.83 3.61 -4.01
N PRO A 93 12.44 4.46 -4.86
CA PRO A 93 12.76 5.83 -4.47
C PRO A 93 11.50 6.57 -4.00
N LEU A 94 10.33 6.28 -4.57
CA LEU A 94 9.07 6.88 -4.13
C LEU A 94 8.73 6.53 -2.67
N ILE A 95 8.81 5.26 -2.28
CA ILE A 95 8.53 4.87 -0.89
C ILE A 95 9.59 5.43 0.04
N LYS A 96 10.86 5.43 -0.36
CA LYS A 96 11.95 5.98 0.47
C LYS A 96 11.78 7.48 0.72
N GLU A 97 11.58 8.27 -0.33
CA GLU A 97 11.46 9.73 -0.20
C GLU A 97 10.15 10.11 0.51
N LEU A 98 9.03 9.45 0.18
CA LEU A 98 7.76 9.65 0.89
C LEU A 98 7.89 9.27 2.37
N TYR A 99 8.53 8.15 2.69
CA TYR A 99 8.78 7.73 4.07
C TYR A 99 9.63 8.76 4.81
N ILE A 100 10.71 9.27 4.21
CA ILE A 100 11.56 10.30 4.81
C ILE A 100 10.76 11.58 5.08
N VAL A 101 9.99 12.05 4.11
CA VAL A 101 9.18 13.28 4.24
C VAL A 101 8.08 13.11 5.29
N LEU A 102 7.35 11.99 5.26
CA LEU A 102 6.34 11.70 6.27
C LEU A 102 6.97 11.61 7.66
N ASN A 103 8.07 10.88 7.81
CA ASN A 103 8.80 10.82 9.07
C ASN A 103 9.24 12.20 9.55
N ALA A 104 9.81 13.03 8.68
CA ALA A 104 10.23 14.38 9.05
C ALA A 104 9.05 15.21 9.58
N MET A 105 7.89 15.14 8.93
CA MET A 105 6.67 15.84 9.39
C MET A 105 6.11 15.27 10.69
N PHE A 106 6.19 13.95 10.91
CA PHE A 106 5.67 13.30 12.13
C PHE A 106 6.62 13.39 13.34
N TYR A 107 7.95 13.42 13.14
CA TYR A 107 8.93 13.55 14.23
C TYR A 107 8.91 14.90 14.92
N GLU A 108 8.45 15.94 14.23
CA GLU A 108 8.43 17.30 14.77
C GLU A 108 7.40 17.47 15.91
N LYS A 109 6.46 16.51 16.10
CA LYS A 109 5.31 16.75 16.97
C LYS A 109 5.12 15.98 18.27
N GLU A 110 5.76 14.84 18.57
CA GLU A 110 5.62 14.27 19.96
C GLU A 110 6.46 13.03 20.34
N TRP A 111 7.18 12.38 19.43
CA TRP A 111 7.74 11.02 19.69
C TRP A 111 9.27 10.93 19.81
N SER A 112 9.96 12.05 20.02
CA SER A 112 11.42 12.13 20.02
C SER A 112 12.11 11.32 21.13
N SER A 113 11.48 11.14 22.29
CA SER A 113 12.10 10.51 23.46
C SER A 113 12.22 8.98 23.39
N LEU A 114 11.26 8.29 22.74
CA LEU A 114 11.24 6.83 22.63
C LEU A 114 11.82 6.31 21.31
N TRP A 115 11.63 7.07 20.23
CA TRP A 115 11.98 6.58 18.89
C TRP A 115 13.46 6.77 18.53
N MET A 116 14.09 7.86 18.98
CA MET A 116 15.50 8.12 18.68
C MET A 116 16.45 7.03 19.23
N PRO A 117 16.29 6.54 20.47
CA PRO A 117 17.08 5.41 20.97
C PRO A 117 16.85 4.13 20.14
N LEU A 118 15.60 3.85 19.76
CA LEU A 118 15.23 2.68 18.96
C LEU A 118 15.86 2.70 17.56
N MET A 119 15.81 3.85 16.86
CA MET A 119 16.45 4.01 15.55
C MET A 119 17.97 3.91 15.62
N LYS A 120 18.58 4.41 16.71
CA LYS A 120 20.02 4.30 16.93
C LYS A 120 20.42 2.83 17.14
N ALA A 121 19.63 2.08 17.91
CA ALA A 121 19.81 0.64 18.11
C ALA A 121 19.62 -0.13 16.79
N TRP A 122 18.59 0.19 16.01
CA TRP A 122 18.30 -0.47 14.74
C TRP A 122 19.40 -0.23 13.69
N LYS A 123 19.88 1.02 13.53
CA LYS A 123 21.02 1.32 12.65
C LYS A 123 22.31 0.61 13.07
N SER A 124 22.54 0.49 14.38
CA SER A 124 23.68 -0.25 14.91
C SER A 124 23.58 -1.75 14.60
N LEU A 125 22.39 -2.34 14.74
CA LEU A 125 22.12 -3.74 14.37
C LEU A 125 22.30 -3.99 12.86
N GLN A 126 21.91 -3.05 12.00
CA GLN A 126 22.13 -3.16 10.56
C GLN A 126 23.62 -3.12 10.18
N SER A 127 24.40 -2.28 10.87
CA SER A 127 25.85 -2.20 10.65
C SER A 127 26.57 -3.47 11.10
N LEU A 128 26.13 -4.09 12.19
CA LEU A 128 26.66 -5.37 12.66
C LEU A 128 26.32 -6.53 11.72
N ARG A 129 25.12 -6.53 11.15
CA ARG A 129 24.72 -7.53 10.13
C ARG A 129 25.51 -7.40 8.83
N ALA A 130 25.98 -6.20 8.47
CA ALA A 130 26.76 -5.97 7.26
C ALA A 130 28.26 -6.32 7.38
N GLN A 131 28.75 -6.60 8.59
CA GLN A 131 30.16 -6.94 8.87
C GLN A 131 30.37 -8.45 9.13
N GLY A 132 29.31 -9.25 9.09
CA GLY A 132 29.32 -10.68 9.35
C GLY A 132 29.14 -11.58 8.12
N ASP A 133 29.22 -11.00 6.91
CA ASP A 133 29.22 -11.71 5.62
C ASP A 133 30.62 -11.66 4.99
#